data_AF-A0A2D4WUF3-F1
#
_entry.id   AF-A0A2D4WUF3-F1
#
_cell.length_a   1.000
_cell.length_b   1.000
_cell.length_c   1.000
_cell.angle_alpha   90.00
_cell.angle_beta   90.00
_cell.angle_gamma   90.00
#
_symmetry.space_group_name_H-M   'P 1'
#
loop_
_entity.id
_entity.type
_entity.pdbx_description
1 polymer ?
#
loop_
_entity_poly.entity_id
_entity_poly.type
_entity_poly.pdbx_seq_one_letter_code
_entity_poly.pdbx_strand_id
1 'polypeptide(L)' 'MLPLGTIAPDFTLQAADNGAHELNGCLGPKGVLVVFMCNHCPYVKH' A
#
# COMPACT_ATOMS: atom_id res chain seq x y z
N MET A 1 -11.06 10.89 6.23
CA MET A 1 -11.13 9.42 6.14
C MET A 1 -11.81 9.04 4.84
N LEU A 2 -11.36 7.98 4.17
CA LEU A 2 -12.00 7.48 2.95
C LEU A 2 -13.24 6.66 3.32
N PRO A 3 -14.42 6.88 2.68
CA PRO A 3 -15.60 6.06 2.90
C PRO A 3 -15.38 4.60 2.51
N LEU A 4 -16.07 3.66 3.17
CA LEU A 4 -16.09 2.27 2.73
C LEU A 4 -16.76 2.14 1.36
N GLY A 5 -16.24 1.23 0.53
CA GLY A 5 -16.66 1.08 -0.86
C GLY A 5 -15.99 2.07 -1.83
N THR A 6 -15.15 3.00 -1.34
CA THR A 6 -14.31 3.83 -2.21
C THR A 6 -13.39 2.93 -3.02
N ILE A 7 -13.39 3.11 -4.34
CA ILE A 7 -12.47 2.42 -5.24
C ILE A 7 -11.05 2.87 -4.91
N ALA A 8 -10.15 1.89 -4.74
CA ALA A 8 -8.75 2.17 -4.49
C ALA A 8 -8.17 2.98 -5.68
N PRO A 9 -7.55 4.15 -5.43
CA PRO A 9 -6.85 4.88 -6.48
C PRO A 9 -5.74 4.03 -7.06
N ASP A 10 -5.58 4.06 -8.38
CA ASP A 10 -4.48 3.38 -9.05
C ASP A 10 -3.13 3.99 -8.64
N PHE A 11 -2.09 3.16 -8.62
CA PHE A 11 -0.74 3.61 -8.31
C PHE A 11 0.31 2.78 -9.02
N THR A 12 1.45 3.43 -9.28
CA THR A 12 2.72 2.79 -9.62
C THR A 12 3.79 3.44 -8.74
N LEU A 13 4.32 2.70 -7.77
CA LEU A 13 5.27 3.20 -6.77
C LEU A 13 6.59 2.46 -6.86
N GLN A 14 7.70 3.16 -6.66
CA GLN A 14 9.02 2.53 -6.64
C GLN A 14 9.15 1.56 -5.45
N ALA A 15 9.66 0.36 -5.73
CA ALA A 15 9.92 -0.64 -4.70
C ALA A 15 11.26 -0.36 -3.96
N ALA A 16 11.38 -0.88 -2.74
CA ALA A 16 12.58 -0.67 -1.91
C ALA A 16 13.82 -1.42 -2.44
N ASP A 17 13.61 -2.52 -3.14
CA ASP A 17 14.61 -3.45 -3.65
C ASP A 17 14.78 -3.38 -5.18
N ASN A 18 14.37 -2.26 -5.78
CA ASN A 18 14.30 -1.95 -7.22
C ASN A 18 13.02 -2.43 -7.92
N GLY A 19 12.68 -1.75 -9.01
CA GLY A 19 11.43 -1.98 -9.75
C GLY A 19 10.27 -1.12 -9.23
N ALA A 20 9.05 -1.53 -9.56
CA ALA A 20 7.83 -0.82 -9.19
C ALA A 20 6.72 -1.78 -8.75
N HIS A 21 5.90 -1.33 -7.82
CA HIS A 21 4.64 -1.94 -7.45
C HIS A 21 3.49 -1.17 -8.08
N GLU A 22 2.67 -1.90 -8.83
CA GLU A 22 1.41 -1.40 -9.35
C GLU A 22 0.26 -1.98 -8.53
N LEU A 23 -0.84 -1.22 -8.33
CA LEU A 23 -2.00 -1.71 -7.58
C LEU A 23 -2.49 -3.05 -8.16
N ASN A 24 -2.61 -3.12 -9.48
CA ASN A 24 -3.11 -4.31 -10.18
C ASN A 24 -2.17 -5.52 -10.00
N GLY A 25 -0.86 -5.29 -9.95
CA GLY A 25 0.15 -6.33 -9.70
C GLY A 25 0.12 -6.89 -8.27
N CYS A 26 -0.46 -6.16 -7.32
CA CYS A 26 -0.57 -6.57 -5.92
C CYS A 26 -1.86 -7.32 -5.58
N LEU A 27 -2.85 -7.38 -6.49
CA LEU A 27 -4.15 -7.99 -6.22
C LEU A 27 -4.04 -9.48 -5.89
N GLY A 28 -4.51 -9.86 -4.70
CA GLY A 28 -4.55 -11.24 -4.23
C GLY A 28 -5.98 -11.78 -4.07
N PRO A 29 -6.15 -13.10 -3.87
CA PRO A 29 -7.46 -13.74 -3.71
C PRO A 29 -8.26 -13.28 -2.48
N LYS A 30 -7.60 -12.63 -1.51
CA LYS A 30 -8.21 -12.06 -0.31
C LYS A 30 -8.20 -10.52 -0.30
N GLY A 31 -7.83 -9.90 -1.42
CA GLY A 31 -7.62 -8.46 -1.53
C GLY A 31 -6.18 -8.03 -1.23
N VAL A 32 -6.00 -6.72 -1.11
CA VAL A 32 -4.71 -6.05 -0.88
C VAL A 32 -4.80 -5.21 0.39
N LEU A 33 -3.77 -5.31 1.23
CA LEU A 33 -3.60 -4.44 2.38
C LEU A 33 -2.61 -3.33 2.02
N VAL A 34 -3.05 -2.08 2.09
CA VAL A 34 -2.20 -0.89 1.91
C VAL A 34 -1.98 -0.25 3.28
N VAL A 35 -0.72 -0.07 3.65
CA VAL A 35 -0.33 0.55 4.93
C VAL A 35 0.49 1.80 4.66
N PHE A 36 0.07 2.92 5.22
CA PHE A 36 0.86 4.14 5.26
C PHE A 36 1.62 4.20 6.58
N MET A 37 2.94 4.07 6.53
CA MET A 37 3.81 4.08 7.70
C MET A 37 5.10 4.86 7.42
N CYS A 38 5.86 5.16 8.47
CA CYS A 38 7.19 5.74 8.35
C CYS A 38 8.17 5.11 9.35
N ASN A 39 9.47 5.27 9.08
CA ASN A 39 10.53 4.58 9.80
C ASN A 39 10.88 5.18 11.17
N HIS A 40 10.37 6.37 11.50
CA HIS A 40 10.71 7.07 12.74
C HIS A 40 9.44 7.59 13.40
N CYS A 41 8.50 6.70 13.65
CA CYS A 41 7.27 7.01 14.35
C CYS A 41 7.16 6.12 15.59
N PRO A 42 6.91 6.68 16.79
CA PRO A 42 6.85 5.90 18.02
C PRO A 42 5.68 4.90 18.05
N TYR A 43 4.71 5.04 17.14
CA TYR A 43 3.58 4.12 17.00
C TYR A 43 3.91 2.87 16.17
N VAL A 44 5.01 2.88 15.41
CA VAL A 44 5.47 1.72 14.65
C VAL A 44 6.40 0.90 15.56
N LYS A 45 6.09 -0.38 15.71
CA LYS A 45 6.99 -1.32 16.37
C LYS A 45 8.03 -1.77 15.36
N HIS A 46 9.30 -1.53 15.70
CA HIS A 46 10.45 -2.06 14.97
C HIS A 46 10.72 -3.51 15.36
#